data_AF-A0A8H8PBF3-F1
#
_entry.id   AF-A0A8H8PBF3-F1
#
_cell.length_a   1.000
_cell.length_b   1.000
_cell.length_c   1.000
_cell.angle_alpha   90.00
_cell.angle_beta   90.00
_cell.angle_gamma   90.00
#
_symmetry.space_group_name_H-M   'P 1'
#
loop_
_entity.id
_entity.type
_entity.pdbx_description
1 polymer ?
#
loop_
_entity_poly.entity_id
_entity_poly.type
_entity_poly.pdbx_seq_one_letter_code
_entity_poly.pdbx_strand_id
1 'polypeptide(L)'
;MSVLDEIGAILGRQLNLPHLPAHFQTIAYSFGAFSITYIVSALASPVIAPRTYPKLPRRTKHSWNVHAVSMAHAMVIGPMAAHRLWTLPEAESFEKAFGWNESMGLLHGIAVG
;
A
#
# COMPACT_ATOMS: atom_id res chain seq x y z
N MET A 1 -19.23 -7.36 14.68
CA MET A 1 -17.75 -7.28 14.73
C MET A 1 -17.22 -8.21 13.67
N SER A 2 -16.38 -7.72 12.75
CA SER A 2 -15.77 -8.56 11.72
C SER A 2 -14.70 -9.46 12.34
N VAL A 3 -14.41 -10.62 11.73
CA VAL A 3 -13.34 -11.53 12.18
C VAL A 3 -11.98 -10.80 12.23
N LEU A 4 -11.75 -9.84 11.31
CA LEU A 4 -10.52 -9.05 11.29
C LEU A 4 -10.40 -8.14 12.52
N ASP A 5 -11.51 -7.63 13.05
CA ASP A 5 -11.50 -6.75 14.23
C ASP A 5 -11.08 -7.51 15.48
N GLU A 6 -11.52 -8.77 15.58
CA GLU A 6 -11.17 -9.65 16.69
C GLU A 6 -9.69 -10.03 16.67
N ILE A 7 -9.17 -10.38 15.49
CA ILE A 7 -7.74 -10.65 15.29
C ILE A 7 -6.92 -9.39 15.62
N GLY A 8 -7.34 -8.23 15.12
CA GLY A 8 -6.70 -6.94 15.40
C GLY A 8 -6.65 -6.63 16.90
N ALA A 9 -7.75 -6.87 17.62
CA ALA A 9 -7.83 -6.66 19.08
C ALA A 9 -6.93 -7.62 19.87
N ILE A 10 -6.82 -8.89 19.46
CA ILE A 10 -5.93 -9.86 20.08
C ILE A 10 -4.47 -9.45 19.88
N LEU A 11 -4.08 -9.16 18.64
CA LEU A 11 -2.71 -8.77 18.29
C LEU A 11 -2.32 -7.44 18.95
N GLY A 12 -3.21 -6.46 18.96
CA GLY A 12 -2.98 -5.16 19.59
C GLY A 12 -2.67 -5.29 21.08
N ARG A 13 -3.38 -6.19 21.79
CA ARG A 13 -3.09 -6.47 23.21
C ARG A 13 -1.78 -7.22 23.42
N GLN A 14 -1.47 -8.22 22.58
CA GLN A 14 -0.26 -9.02 22.73
C GLN A 14 1.02 -8.23 22.42
N LEU A 15 0.98 -7.37 21.40
CA LEU A 15 2.12 -6.57 20.96
C LEU A 15 2.19 -5.19 21.64
N ASN A 16 1.23 -4.89 22.52
CA ASN A 16 1.08 -3.59 23.20
C ASN A 16 1.01 -2.41 22.21
N LEU A 17 0.26 -2.60 21.11
CA LEU A 17 0.04 -1.64 20.04
C LEU A 17 -1.41 -1.13 20.11
N PRO A 18 -1.68 -0.03 20.84
CA PRO A 18 -3.06 0.41 21.13
C PRO A 18 -3.85 0.84 19.89
N HIS A 19 -3.15 1.30 18.83
CA HIS A 19 -3.78 1.74 17.59
C HIS A 19 -3.93 0.62 16.54
N LEU A 20 -3.28 -0.54 16.74
CA LEU A 20 -3.33 -1.63 15.77
C LEU A 20 -4.76 -2.12 15.49
N PRO A 21 -5.64 -2.33 16.49
CA PRO A 21 -6.99 -2.83 16.22
C PRO A 21 -7.80 -1.90 15.31
N ALA A 22 -7.64 -0.58 15.45
CA ALA A 22 -8.36 0.42 14.64
C ALA A 22 -7.89 0.44 13.18
N HIS A 23 -6.64 0.04 12.91
CA HIS A 23 -6.05 0.07 11.57
C HIS A 23 -5.79 -1.33 10.97
N PHE A 24 -6.11 -2.40 11.71
CA PHE A 24 -5.79 -3.77 11.31
C PHE A 24 -6.47 -4.16 9.99
N GLN A 25 -7.72 -3.74 9.79
CA GLN A 25 -8.43 -3.98 8.54
C GLN A 25 -7.72 -3.34 7.35
N THR A 26 -7.27 -2.09 7.50
CA THR A 26 -6.51 -1.38 6.47
C THR A 26 -5.23 -2.14 6.12
N ILE A 27 -4.47 -2.57 7.13
CA ILE A 27 -3.24 -3.36 6.93
C ILE A 27 -3.55 -4.68 6.20
N ALA A 28 -4.59 -5.39 6.63
CA ALA A 28 -4.98 -6.66 6.02
C ALA A 28 -5.42 -6.48 4.55
N TYR A 29 -6.19 -5.44 4.25
CA TYR A 29 -6.61 -5.13 2.89
C TYR A 29 -5.44 -4.66 2.01
N SER A 30 -4.54 -3.82 2.53
CA SER A 30 -3.31 -3.44 1.83
C SER A 30 -2.47 -4.67 1.49
N PHE A 31 -2.21 -5.53 2.47
CA PHE A 31 -1.48 -6.78 2.26
C PHE A 31 -2.15 -7.67 1.20
N GLY A 32 -3.48 -7.79 1.26
CA GLY A 32 -4.27 -8.51 0.27
C GLY A 32 -4.13 -7.91 -1.13
N ALA A 33 -4.27 -6.59 -1.26
CA ALA A 33 -4.14 -5.87 -2.52
C ALA A 33 -2.76 -6.09 -3.16
N PHE A 34 -1.68 -5.87 -2.41
CA PHE A 34 -0.31 -6.12 -2.90
C PHE A 34 -0.10 -7.58 -3.30
N SER A 35 -0.61 -8.53 -2.52
CA SER A 35 -0.52 -9.96 -2.83
C SER A 35 -1.28 -10.32 -4.11
N ILE A 36 -2.48 -9.77 -4.30
CA ILE A 36 -3.29 -9.98 -5.50
C ILE A 36 -2.58 -9.38 -6.71
N THR A 37 -2.08 -8.13 -6.62
CA THR A 37 -1.34 -7.51 -7.73
C THR A 37 -0.08 -8.30 -8.09
N TYR A 38 0.61 -8.87 -7.11
CA TYR A 38 1.75 -9.75 -7.35
C TYR A 38 1.34 -11.01 -8.12
N ILE A 39 0.27 -11.68 -7.70
CA ILE A 39 -0.26 -12.88 -8.38
C ILE A 39 -0.69 -12.52 -9.81
N VAL A 40 -1.43 -11.43 -9.99
CA VAL A 40 -1.83 -10.92 -11.30
C VAL A 40 -0.62 -10.66 -12.18
N SER A 41 0.44 -10.04 -11.64
CA SER A 41 1.69 -9.83 -12.37
C SER A 41 2.33 -11.16 -12.78
N ALA A 42 2.40 -12.14 -11.88
CA ALA A 42 2.98 -13.45 -12.16
C ALA A 42 2.21 -14.22 -13.25
N LEU A 43 0.89 -14.09 -13.28
CA LEU A 43 0.01 -14.73 -14.27
C LEU A 43 -0.02 -14.00 -15.61
N ALA A 44 0.04 -12.67 -15.61
CA ALA A 44 0.00 -11.85 -16.82
C ALA A 44 1.36 -11.75 -17.52
N SER A 45 2.47 -11.79 -16.78
CA SER A 45 3.82 -11.62 -17.33
C SER A 45 4.22 -12.66 -18.40
N PRO A 46 3.83 -13.95 -18.32
CA PRO A 46 4.03 -14.91 -19.41
C PRO A 46 3.29 -14.55 -20.70
N VAL A 47 2.17 -13.84 -20.61
CA VAL A 47 1.36 -13.42 -21.77
C VAL A 47 1.89 -12.11 -22.36
N ILE A 48 2.24 -11.15 -21.50
CA ILE A 48 2.74 -9.82 -21.92
C ILE A 48 4.20 -9.90 -22.40
N ALA A 49 5.04 -10.71 -21.75
CA ALA A 49 6.46 -10.85 -22.05
C ALA A 49 6.86 -12.32 -22.32
N PRO A 50 6.26 -12.99 -23.31
CA PRO A 50 6.38 -14.45 -23.52
C PRO A 50 7.79 -14.90 -23.86
N ARG A 51 8.61 -14.03 -24.46
CA ARG A 51 9.99 -14.36 -24.84
C ARG A 51 10.99 -14.24 -23.69
N THR A 52 10.70 -13.36 -22.72
CA THR A 52 11.63 -12.97 -21.65
C THR A 52 11.26 -13.64 -20.35
N TYR A 53 10.02 -13.44 -19.87
CA TYR A 53 9.61 -13.83 -18.52
C TYR A 53 9.77 -15.32 -18.22
N PRO A 54 9.35 -16.26 -19.09
CA PRO A 54 9.47 -17.69 -18.80
C PRO A 54 10.92 -18.16 -18.60
N LYS A 55 11.88 -17.53 -19.29
CA LYS A 55 13.31 -17.86 -19.26
C LYS A 55 14.03 -17.32 -18.02
N LEU A 56 13.39 -16.42 -17.26
CA LEU A 56 14.02 -15.83 -16.09
C LEU A 56 14.19 -16.84 -14.94
N PRO A 57 15.32 -16.80 -14.20
CA PRO A 57 15.48 -17.53 -12.95
C PRO A 57 14.42 -17.13 -11.91
N ARG A 58 14.13 -18.02 -10.95
CA ARG A 58 13.13 -17.78 -9.88
C ARG A 58 13.32 -16.45 -9.15
N ARG A 59 14.56 -16.12 -8.75
CA ARG A 59 14.88 -14.86 -8.07
C ARG A 59 14.57 -13.64 -8.93
N THR A 60 14.90 -13.70 -10.23
CA THR A 60 14.66 -12.60 -11.17
C THR A 60 13.18 -12.45 -11.48
N LYS A 61 12.41 -13.55 -11.56
CA LYS A 61 10.94 -13.51 -11.68
C LYS A 61 10.30 -12.83 -10.48
N HIS A 62 10.77 -13.13 -9.26
CA HIS A 62 10.29 -12.46 -8.06
C HIS A 62 10.56 -10.96 -8.12
N SER A 63 11.80 -10.54 -8.42
CA SER A 63 12.16 -9.12 -8.59
C SER A 63 11.31 -8.43 -9.67
N TRP A 64 11.08 -9.09 -10.81
CA TRP A 64 10.22 -8.60 -11.88
C TRP A 64 8.79 -8.32 -11.38
N ASN A 65 8.19 -9.29 -10.69
CA ASN A 65 6.84 -9.15 -10.17
C ASN A 65 6.76 -8.05 -9.10
N VAL A 66 7.78 -7.94 -8.22
CA VAL A 66 7.88 -6.85 -7.24
C VAL A 66 7.94 -5.49 -7.94
N HIS A 67 8.75 -5.35 -9.00
CA HIS A 67 8.78 -4.12 -9.78
C HIS A 67 7.41 -3.77 -10.40
N ALA A 68 6.69 -4.76 -10.93
CA ALA A 68 5.35 -4.54 -11.47
C ALA A 68 4.36 -4.07 -10.39
N VAL A 69 4.42 -4.66 -9.19
CA VAL A 69 3.62 -4.25 -8.04
C VAL A 69 3.96 -2.81 -7.62
N SER A 70 5.24 -2.48 -7.48
CA SER A 70 5.67 -1.12 -7.15
C SER A 70 5.26 -0.10 -8.20
N MET A 71 5.30 -0.47 -9.48
CA MET A 71 4.84 0.39 -10.57
C MET A 71 3.32 0.63 -10.49
N ALA A 72 2.52 -0.42 -10.26
CA ALA A 72 1.09 -0.29 -10.06
C ALA A 72 0.77 0.62 -8.86
N HIS A 73 1.50 0.47 -7.75
CA HIS A 73 1.35 1.32 -6.57
C HIS A 73 1.71 2.79 -6.86
N ALA A 74 2.81 3.03 -7.58
CA ALA A 74 3.22 4.37 -7.98
C ALA A 74 2.18 5.05 -8.90
N MET A 75 1.50 4.29 -9.76
CA MET A 75 0.40 4.80 -10.58
C MET A 75 -0.84 5.20 -9.77
N VAL A 76 -0.97 4.73 -8.53
CA VAL A 76 -2.03 5.17 -7.60
C VAL A 76 -1.57 6.40 -6.81
N ILE A 77 -0.39 6.32 -6.17
CA ILE A 77 0.11 7.40 -5.30
C ILE A 77 0.39 8.67 -6.09
N GLY A 78 0.97 8.58 -7.29
CA GLY A 78 1.35 9.74 -8.09
C GLY A 78 0.16 10.67 -8.38
N PRO A 79 -0.94 10.16 -8.97
CA PRO A 79 -2.16 10.94 -9.17
C PRO A 79 -2.79 11.44 -7.87
N MET A 80 -2.79 10.64 -6.79
CA MET A 80 -3.31 11.09 -5.49
C MET A 80 -2.50 12.27 -4.94
N ALA A 81 -1.17 12.20 -5.02
CA ALA A 81 -0.29 13.27 -4.59
C ALA A 81 -0.49 14.53 -5.44
N ALA A 82 -0.56 14.38 -6.77
CA ALA A 82 -0.86 15.50 -7.68
C ALA A 82 -2.21 16.15 -7.35
N HIS A 83 -3.25 15.35 -7.11
CA HIS A 83 -4.57 15.84 -6.71
C HIS A 83 -4.53 16.61 -5.39
N ARG A 84 -3.79 16.13 -4.39
CA ARG A 84 -3.63 16.83 -3.10
C ARG A 84 -2.84 18.13 -3.25
N LEU A 85 -1.86 18.18 -4.14
CA LEU A 85 -1.14 19.43 -4.45
C LEU A 85 -2.06 20.45 -5.13
N TRP A 86 -3.00 20.02 -5.99
CA TRP A 86 -3.97 20.93 -6.59
C TRP A 86 -5.08 21.38 -5.64
N THR A 87 -5.50 20.50 -4.73
CA THR A 87 -6.55 20.76 -3.74
C THR A 87 -5.97 21.06 -2.35
N LEU A 88 -4.78 21.67 -2.33
CA LEU A 88 -4.03 21.96 -1.10
C LEU A 88 -4.97 22.57 -0.05
N PRO A 89 -5.06 21.96 1.14
CA PRO A 89 -5.82 22.53 2.24
C PRO A 89 -5.33 23.94 2.58
N GLU A 90 -6.21 24.76 3.15
CA GLU A 90 -5.81 26.09 3.61
C GLU A 90 -4.67 26.00 4.64
N ALA A 91 -3.78 26.98 4.65
CA ALA A 91 -2.60 26.99 5.53
C ALA A 91 -2.94 26.84 7.02
N GLU A 92 -4.15 27.28 7.43
CA GLU A 92 -4.64 27.15 8.81
C GLU A 92 -4.97 25.72 9.21
N SER A 93 -5.23 24.83 8.25
CA SER A 93 -5.53 23.41 8.48
C SER A 93 -4.28 22.55 8.75
N PHE A 94 -3.09 23.15 8.65
CA PHE A 94 -1.84 22.49 8.97
C PHE A 94 -1.44 22.78 10.41
N GLU A 95 -0.99 21.76 11.12
CA GLU A 95 -0.42 21.91 12.45
C GLU A 95 0.85 22.77 12.39
N LYS A 96 0.90 23.84 13.19
CA LYS A 96 1.98 24.84 13.11
C LYS A 96 3.36 24.29 13.45
N ALA A 97 3.45 23.31 14.36
CA ALA A 97 4.72 22.79 14.84
C ALA A 97 5.44 21.91 13.80
N PHE A 98 4.68 21.07 13.10
CA PHE A 98 5.24 20.05 12.20
C PHE A 98 4.72 20.14 10.76
N GLY A 99 3.83 21.08 10.46
CA GLY A 99 3.15 21.16 9.17
C GLY A 99 2.30 19.92 8.89
N TRP A 100 1.80 19.25 9.94
CA TRP A 100 1.01 18.03 9.78
C TRP A 100 -0.42 18.35 9.34
N ASN A 101 -0.94 17.56 8.41
CA ASN A 101 -2.35 17.59 8.05
C ASN A 101 -2.82 16.15 7.85
N GLU A 102 -3.97 15.80 8.40
CA GLU A 102 -4.47 14.42 8.42
C GLU A 102 -4.61 13.83 7.01
N SER A 103 -5.02 14.64 6.03
CA SER A 103 -5.15 14.20 4.64
C SER A 103 -3.81 13.89 3.98
N MET A 104 -2.76 14.65 4.34
CA MET A 104 -1.39 14.43 3.88
C MET A 104 -0.74 13.26 4.62
N GLY A 105 -1.06 13.09 5.92
CA GLY A 105 -0.66 11.95 6.72
C GLY A 105 -1.22 10.63 6.18
N LEU A 106 -2.50 10.61 5.80
CA LEU A 106 -3.12 9.45 5.15
C LEU A 106 -2.46 9.13 3.80
N LEU A 107 -2.22 10.15 2.96
CA LEU A 107 -1.51 9.96 1.69
C LEU A 107 -0.10 9.40 1.91
N HIS A 108 0.61 9.92 2.91
CA HIS A 108 1.94 9.43 3.28
C HIS A 108 1.90 7.98 3.76
N GLY A 109 0.92 7.63 4.60
CA GLY A 109 0.70 6.26 5.06
C GLY A 109 0.47 5.30 3.90
N ILE A 110 -0.39 5.67 2.94
CA ILE A 110 -0.59 4.88 1.72
C ILE A 110 0.71 4.76 0.92
N ALA A 111 1.49 5.85 0.82
CA ALA A 111 2.72 5.86 0.03
C ALA A 111 3.79 4.89 0.54
N VAL A 112 3.90 4.72 1.86
CA VAL A 112 4.89 3.85 2.49
C VAL A 112 4.45 2.39 2.60
N GLY A 113 3.15 2.11 2.40
CA GLY A 113 2.56 0.76 2.37
C GLY A 113 1.92 0.35 3.69
#